data_AF-A0A8K0V9A6-F1
#
_entry.id   AF-A0A8K0V9A6-F1
#
_cell.length_a   1.000
_cell.length_b   1.000
_cell.length_c   1.000
_cell.angle_alpha   90.00
_cell.angle_beta   90.00
_cell.angle_gamma   90.00
#
_symmetry.space_group_name_H-M   'P 1'
#
loop_
_entity.id
_entity.type
_entity.pdbx_description
1 polymer ?
#
loop_
_entity_poly.entity_id
_entity_poly.type
_entity_poly.pdbx_seq_one_letter_code
_entity_poly.pdbx_strand_id
1 'polypeptide(L)'
;MKDTKIPLTLIGILADGDFHSGEQLGERLGMSRAAINKHIQTLRDWGVDIFTVPGKGYSLPEPIQLLDESLIRAQVKEGSLAVLPVIDSTNQYLLARIAQLRSGDACIAEYQHAGRGRRGRQWFSPFGANLYLSMYWRLEQGPAAAVGLSLVIGIVMAEVLHALGADKVKVKWPNDLYLHDRKLAGILVELTGKTGDAAQIVIGAGINLAMRNVATNIVNQGWINLQEAGIHVDRNELAIRLIKQLRDSLVQFEQEGLAPFLPRWEKLDNFINRNVKLIIGDKEIPGISRGIDAQGALLLEQEGVIKPWIGGEISLRPNE
;
A
#
# COMPACT_ATOMS: atom_id res chain seq x y z
N MET A 1 -1.07 1.52 -25.49
CA MET A 1 -1.85 1.93 -24.29
C MET A 1 -3.23 2.35 -24.76
N LYS A 2 -4.31 1.88 -24.11
CA LYS A 2 -5.65 2.46 -24.34
C LYS A 2 -5.60 3.94 -23.98
N ASP A 3 -6.23 4.81 -24.76
CA ASP A 3 -6.34 6.23 -24.42
C ASP A 3 -7.13 6.39 -23.11
N THR A 4 -6.44 6.85 -22.05
CA THR A 4 -7.01 7.05 -20.71
C THR A 4 -7.43 8.49 -20.47
N LYS A 5 -7.18 9.42 -21.40
CA LYS A 5 -7.40 10.85 -21.18
C LYS A 5 -8.86 11.17 -20.88
N ILE A 6 -9.79 10.64 -21.67
CA ILE A 6 -11.22 10.91 -21.49
C ILE A 6 -11.77 10.31 -20.19
N PRO A 7 -11.54 9.03 -19.85
CA PRO A 7 -11.91 8.50 -18.55
C PRO A 7 -11.36 9.32 -17.37
N LEU A 8 -10.10 9.78 -17.46
CA LEU A 8 -9.49 10.62 -16.42
C LEU A 8 -10.16 11.98 -16.28
N THR A 9 -10.51 12.64 -17.38
CA THR A 9 -11.30 13.87 -17.33
C THR A 9 -12.68 13.62 -16.72
N LEU A 10 -13.33 12.51 -17.07
CA LEU A 10 -14.65 12.15 -16.53
C LEU A 10 -14.62 11.92 -15.03
N ILE A 11 -13.67 11.13 -14.52
CA ILE A 11 -13.56 10.91 -13.06
C ILE A 11 -13.19 12.21 -12.33
N GLY A 12 -12.41 13.10 -12.95
CA GLY A 12 -12.16 14.43 -12.42
C GLY A 12 -13.42 15.30 -12.25
N ILE A 13 -14.43 15.09 -13.10
CA ILE A 13 -15.74 15.76 -12.96
C ILE A 13 -16.59 15.06 -11.91
N LEU A 14 -16.67 13.73 -11.95
CA LEU A 14 -17.52 12.93 -11.04
C LEU A 14 -16.99 12.86 -9.60
N ALA A 15 -15.73 13.24 -9.36
CA ALA A 15 -15.07 13.16 -8.06
C ALA A 15 -15.77 13.96 -6.95
N ASP A 16 -16.59 14.95 -7.30
CA ASP A 16 -17.42 15.71 -6.35
C ASP A 16 -18.56 14.87 -5.73
N GLY A 17 -18.90 13.73 -6.33
CA GLY A 17 -20.00 12.86 -5.91
C GLY A 17 -21.38 13.32 -6.37
N ASP A 18 -21.49 14.48 -7.02
CA ASP A 18 -22.77 15.01 -7.49
C ASP A 18 -23.30 14.23 -8.71
N PHE A 19 -24.57 14.47 -9.05
CA PHE A 19 -25.16 13.92 -10.27
C PHE A 19 -24.77 14.77 -11.49
N HIS A 20 -24.13 14.13 -12.47
CA HIS A 20 -23.80 14.72 -13.75
C HIS A 20 -24.55 13.99 -14.87
N SER A 21 -25.34 14.74 -15.66
CA SER A 21 -26.13 14.13 -16.73
C SER A 21 -25.25 13.70 -17.90
N GLY A 22 -25.60 12.60 -18.57
CA GLY A 22 -24.84 12.16 -19.74
C GLY A 22 -24.85 13.15 -20.91
N GLU A 23 -25.86 14.04 -20.96
CA GLU A 23 -25.96 15.12 -21.94
C GLU A 23 -24.99 16.26 -21.60
N GLN A 24 -24.99 16.72 -20.35
CA GLN A 24 -24.04 17.72 -19.84
C GLN A 24 -22.59 17.27 -20.02
N LEU A 25 -22.28 16.01 -19.70
CA LEU A 25 -20.97 15.42 -19.90
C LEU A 25 -20.61 15.34 -21.39
N GLY A 26 -21.58 14.99 -22.24
CA GLY A 26 -21.42 14.94 -23.69
C GLY A 26 -21.10 16.30 -24.30
N GLU A 27 -21.85 17.33 -23.94
CA GLU A 27 -21.60 18.72 -24.38
C GLU A 27 -20.23 19.22 -23.92
N ARG A 28 -19.90 19.03 -22.64
CA ARG A 28 -18.63 19.50 -22.07
C ARG A 28 -17.41 18.85 -22.70
N LEU A 29 -17.53 17.58 -23.12
CA LEU A 29 -16.42 16.81 -23.70
C LEU A 29 -16.47 16.74 -25.23
N GLY A 30 -17.51 17.28 -25.87
CA GLY A 30 -17.71 17.19 -27.32
C GLY A 30 -17.97 15.77 -27.81
N MET A 31 -18.72 14.97 -27.04
CA MET A 31 -18.94 13.53 -27.28
C MET A 31 -20.42 13.17 -27.22
N SER A 32 -20.81 12.09 -27.92
CA SER A 32 -22.17 11.56 -27.81
C SER A 32 -22.39 10.89 -26.45
N ARG A 33 -23.66 10.83 -25.99
CA ARG A 33 -24.03 10.12 -24.75
C ARG A 33 -23.59 8.66 -24.76
N ALA A 34 -23.66 8.00 -25.92
CA ALA A 34 -23.19 6.62 -26.09
C ALA A 34 -21.67 6.50 -25.86
N ALA A 35 -20.88 7.48 -26.33
CA ALA A 35 -19.43 7.51 -26.10
C ALA A 35 -19.10 7.78 -24.62
N ILE A 36 -19.83 8.68 -23.95
CA ILE A 36 -19.72 8.88 -22.49
C ILE A 36 -19.96 7.56 -21.76
N ASN A 37 -21.03 6.84 -22.09
CA ASN A 37 -21.36 5.57 -21.44
C ASN A 37 -20.24 4.52 -21.59
N LYS A 38 -19.54 4.48 -22.73
CA LYS A 38 -18.37 3.61 -22.92
C LYS A 38 -17.22 3.95 -21.97
N HIS A 39 -16.97 5.24 -21.73
CA HIS A 39 -15.94 5.68 -20.79
C HIS A 39 -16.35 5.50 -19.33
N ILE A 40 -17.64 5.66 -19.00
CA ILE A 40 -18.18 5.27 -17.69
C ILE A 40 -17.94 3.78 -17.44
N GLN A 41 -18.14 2.92 -18.44
CA GLN A 41 -17.81 1.50 -18.31
C GLN A 41 -16.31 1.27 -18.06
N THR A 42 -15.43 2.04 -18.69
CA THR A 42 -13.98 1.96 -18.42
C THR A 42 -13.65 2.32 -16.97
N LEU A 43 -14.32 3.31 -16.38
CA LEU A 43 -14.15 3.66 -14.97
C LEU A 43 -14.64 2.54 -14.03
N ARG A 44 -15.76 1.89 -14.37
CA ARG A 44 -16.22 0.68 -13.65
C ARG A 44 -15.20 -0.45 -13.74
N ASP A 45 -14.59 -0.65 -14.90
CA ASP A 45 -13.54 -1.65 -15.09
C ASP A 45 -12.27 -1.32 -14.26
N TRP A 46 -12.06 -0.05 -13.89
CA TRP A 46 -11.03 0.38 -12.92
C TRP A 46 -11.47 0.26 -11.46
N GLY A 47 -12.65 -0.29 -11.21
CA GLY A 47 -13.19 -0.50 -9.86
C GLY A 47 -13.86 0.73 -9.25
N VAL A 48 -14.18 1.76 -10.05
CA VAL A 48 -15.00 2.88 -9.58
C VAL A 48 -16.46 2.45 -9.54
N ASP A 49 -17.09 2.58 -8.38
CA ASP A 49 -18.53 2.35 -8.23
C ASP A 49 -19.29 3.58 -8.76
N ILE A 50 -19.96 3.44 -9.91
CA ILE A 50 -20.70 4.54 -10.56
C ILE A 50 -22.15 4.14 -10.71
N PHE A 51 -23.01 4.83 -9.96
CA PHE A 51 -24.45 4.73 -10.10
C PHE A 51 -24.93 5.42 -11.37
N THR A 52 -25.93 4.83 -12.00
CA THR A 52 -26.65 5.45 -13.12
C THR A 52 -28.12 5.50 -12.77
N VAL A 53 -28.65 6.72 -12.64
CA VAL A 53 -30.06 6.94 -12.33
C VAL A 53 -30.74 7.51 -13.58
N PRO A 54 -31.71 6.79 -14.18
CA PRO A 54 -32.47 7.30 -15.32
C PRO A 54 -33.07 8.68 -15.02
N GLY A 55 -32.90 9.62 -15.96
CA GLY A 55 -33.37 10.99 -15.80
C GLY A 55 -32.49 11.93 -14.96
N LYS A 56 -31.52 11.42 -14.18
CA LYS A 56 -30.55 12.25 -13.45
C LYS A 56 -29.15 12.20 -14.05
N GLY A 57 -28.62 11.00 -14.32
CA GLY A 57 -27.26 10.82 -14.85
C GLY A 57 -26.41 9.88 -14.03
N TYR A 58 -25.12 10.20 -13.94
CA TYR A 58 -24.08 9.42 -13.28
C TYR A 58 -23.64 10.12 -11.99
N SER A 59 -23.34 9.35 -10.95
CA SER A 59 -22.84 9.86 -9.66
C SER A 59 -22.03 8.76 -8.96
N LEU A 60 -21.08 9.17 -8.12
CA LEU A 60 -20.35 8.28 -7.22
C LEU A 60 -21.14 8.10 -5.91
N PRO A 61 -21.07 6.93 -5.24
CA PRO A 61 -21.68 6.75 -3.93
C PRO A 61 -21.18 7.78 -2.91
N GLU A 62 -19.91 8.15 -3.01
CA GLU A 62 -19.24 9.14 -2.17
C GLU A 62 -18.21 9.93 -3.01
N PRO A 63 -17.91 11.18 -2.62
CA PRO A 63 -16.85 11.96 -3.26
C PRO A 63 -15.49 11.25 -3.16
N ILE A 64 -14.68 11.37 -4.21
CA ILE A 64 -13.30 10.85 -4.22
C ILE A 64 -12.35 12.03 -4.14
N GLN A 65 -11.53 12.06 -3.09
CA GLN A 65 -10.45 13.02 -3.01
C GLN A 65 -9.28 12.59 -3.89
N LEU A 66 -9.14 13.16 -5.10
CA LEU A 66 -8.03 12.85 -6.01
C LEU A 66 -6.67 13.26 -5.43
N LEU A 67 -5.62 12.54 -5.85
CA LEU A 67 -4.23 12.86 -5.55
C LEU A 67 -3.80 14.12 -6.32
N ASP A 68 -3.21 15.07 -5.61
CA ASP A 68 -2.74 16.34 -6.13
C ASP A 68 -1.22 16.43 -6.00
N GLU A 69 -0.52 16.29 -7.14
CA GLU A 69 0.93 16.35 -7.19
C GLU A 69 1.48 17.69 -6.67
N SER A 70 0.80 18.79 -6.98
CA SER A 70 1.28 20.13 -6.63
C SER A 70 1.17 20.36 -5.12
N LEU A 71 0.06 19.94 -4.52
CA LEU A 71 -0.14 19.99 -3.07
C LEU A 71 0.88 19.13 -2.32
N ILE A 72 1.11 17.89 -2.77
CA ILE A 72 2.05 16.99 -2.09
C ILE A 72 3.49 17.51 -2.25
N ARG A 73 3.89 17.94 -3.45
CA ARG A 73 5.24 18.50 -3.70
C ARG A 73 5.51 19.78 -2.90
N ALA A 74 4.50 20.62 -2.68
CA ALA A 74 4.66 21.81 -1.86
C ALA A 74 5.09 21.49 -0.42
N GLN A 75 4.70 20.32 0.09
CA GLN A 75 5.03 19.87 1.44
C GLN A 75 6.24 18.92 1.49
N VAL A 76 6.53 18.20 0.41
CA VAL A 76 7.59 17.20 0.31
C VAL A 76 8.70 17.75 -0.60
N LYS A 77 9.61 18.54 -0.02
CA LYS A 77 10.60 19.33 -0.79
C LYS A 77 11.79 18.54 -1.33
N GLU A 78 12.13 17.43 -0.69
CA GLU A 78 13.24 16.57 -1.09
C GLU A 78 12.78 15.50 -2.08
N GLY A 79 13.68 15.00 -2.91
CA GLY A 79 13.42 13.93 -3.88
C GLY A 79 12.39 14.28 -4.96
N SER A 80 12.32 13.44 -5.98
CA SER A 80 11.26 13.49 -6.97
C SER A 80 10.00 12.77 -6.47
N LEU A 81 8.84 13.23 -6.94
CA LEU A 81 7.54 12.61 -6.66
C LEU A 81 6.73 12.56 -7.96
N ALA A 82 6.35 11.38 -8.44
CA ALA A 82 5.41 11.28 -9.55
C ALA A 82 4.00 10.91 -9.06
N VAL A 83 2.97 11.64 -9.47
CA VAL A 83 1.56 11.21 -9.29
C VAL A 83 1.05 10.64 -10.61
N LEU A 84 0.72 9.35 -10.61
CA LEU A 84 0.40 8.57 -11.81
C LEU A 84 -1.08 8.18 -11.80
N PRO A 85 -1.92 8.73 -12.69
CA PRO A 85 -3.35 8.43 -12.66
C PRO A 85 -3.66 6.95 -12.97
N VAL A 86 -2.95 6.36 -13.92
CA VAL A 86 -3.10 4.93 -14.27
C VAL A 86 -1.72 4.36 -14.56
N ILE A 87 -1.36 3.31 -13.84
CA ILE A 87 -0.07 2.63 -14.01
C ILE A 87 -0.26 1.11 -13.92
N ASP A 88 0.72 0.33 -14.36
CA ASP A 88 0.79 -1.11 -14.14
C ASP A 88 1.06 -1.40 -12.66
N SER A 89 2.20 -0.92 -12.16
CA SER A 89 2.55 -0.94 -10.75
C SER A 89 3.48 0.22 -10.40
N THR A 90 3.27 0.85 -9.25
CA THR A 90 4.15 1.89 -8.72
C THR A 90 5.57 1.35 -8.48
N ASN A 91 5.70 0.10 -8.03
CA ASN A 91 7.01 -0.55 -7.90
C ASN A 91 7.68 -0.73 -9.26
N GLN A 92 6.96 -1.26 -10.25
CA GLN A 92 7.51 -1.49 -11.59
C GLN A 92 7.93 -0.18 -12.27
N TYR A 93 7.19 0.91 -12.02
CA TYR A 93 7.54 2.25 -12.49
C TYR A 93 8.92 2.69 -11.98
N LEU A 94 9.22 2.49 -10.69
CA LEU A 94 10.52 2.87 -10.11
C LEU A 94 11.63 1.89 -10.53
N LEU A 95 11.36 0.58 -10.52
CA LEU A 95 12.33 -0.44 -10.97
C LEU A 95 12.81 -0.18 -12.41
N ALA A 96 11.92 0.24 -13.31
CA ALA A 96 12.27 0.57 -14.69
C ALA A 96 13.15 1.82 -14.84
N ARG A 97 13.32 2.61 -13.77
CA ARG A 97 14.03 3.91 -13.77
C ARG A 97 15.21 3.95 -12.81
N ILE A 98 15.59 2.81 -12.22
CA ILE A 98 16.51 2.72 -11.09
C ILE A 98 17.83 3.50 -11.27
N ALA A 99 18.37 3.52 -12.49
CA ALA A 99 19.61 4.21 -12.82
C ALA A 99 19.53 5.75 -12.75
N GLN A 100 18.32 6.32 -12.71
CA GLN A 100 18.05 7.76 -12.68
C GLN A 100 17.55 8.23 -11.30
N LEU A 101 17.26 7.29 -10.39
CA LEU A 101 16.65 7.58 -9.10
C LEU A 101 17.69 7.87 -8.02
N ARG A 102 17.28 8.68 -7.04
CA ARG A 102 17.99 9.00 -5.81
C ARG A 102 17.19 8.52 -4.60
N SER A 103 17.87 8.16 -3.52
CA SER A 103 17.20 7.75 -2.28
C SER A 103 16.12 8.75 -1.87
N GLY A 104 14.91 8.24 -1.63
CA GLY A 104 13.73 9.04 -1.28
C GLY A 104 12.86 9.45 -2.46
N ASP A 105 13.27 9.22 -3.70
CA ASP A 105 12.42 9.38 -4.88
C ASP A 105 11.19 8.47 -4.77
N ALA A 106 10.01 8.99 -5.05
CA ALA A 106 8.75 8.29 -4.84
C ALA A 106 7.78 8.43 -6.02
N CYS A 107 6.84 7.51 -6.11
CA CYS A 107 5.65 7.69 -6.92
C CYS A 107 4.41 7.22 -6.17
N ILE A 108 3.28 7.79 -6.51
CA ILE A 108 1.97 7.40 -6.00
C ILE A 108 1.02 7.28 -7.19
N ALA A 109 0.01 6.41 -7.06
CA ALA A 109 -0.95 6.19 -8.14
C ALA A 109 -2.40 6.19 -7.67
N GLU A 110 -3.30 6.56 -8.58
CA GLU A 110 -4.74 6.42 -8.36
C GLU A 110 -5.23 5.00 -8.60
N TYR A 111 -4.62 4.29 -9.54
CA TYR A 111 -5.02 2.95 -9.98
C TYR A 111 -3.83 2.13 -10.49
N GLN A 112 -3.78 0.85 -10.11
CA GLN A 112 -2.82 -0.12 -10.64
C GLN A 112 -3.54 -1.28 -11.33
N HIS A 113 -3.34 -1.44 -12.64
CA HIS A 113 -3.93 -2.57 -13.37
C HIS A 113 -3.15 -3.88 -13.21
N ALA A 114 -1.92 -3.82 -12.69
CA ALA A 114 -1.06 -4.97 -12.45
C ALA A 114 -0.38 -4.87 -11.07
N GLY A 115 -1.11 -4.39 -10.05
CA GLY A 115 -0.63 -4.32 -8.67
C GLY A 115 -0.14 -5.67 -8.16
N ARG A 116 1.01 -5.70 -7.48
CA ARG A 116 1.68 -6.94 -7.07
C ARG A 116 1.80 -7.04 -5.55
N GLY A 117 1.70 -8.26 -5.05
CA GLY A 117 2.09 -8.67 -3.71
C GLY A 117 3.24 -9.67 -3.75
N ARG A 118 3.62 -10.18 -2.58
CA ARG A 118 4.68 -11.20 -2.45
C ARG A 118 4.28 -12.50 -3.16
N ARG A 119 5.29 -13.27 -3.59
CA ARG A 119 5.13 -14.62 -4.19
C ARG A 119 4.18 -14.63 -5.40
N GLY A 120 4.18 -13.56 -6.20
CA GLY A 120 3.37 -13.45 -7.42
C GLY A 120 1.87 -13.22 -7.20
N ARG A 121 1.41 -13.00 -5.95
CA ARG A 121 0.01 -12.65 -5.68
C ARG A 121 -0.31 -11.27 -6.28
N GLN A 122 -1.55 -11.08 -6.69
CA GLN A 122 -2.04 -9.79 -7.16
C GLN A 122 -2.47 -8.91 -5.98
N TRP A 123 -2.19 -7.61 -6.05
CA TRP A 123 -2.73 -6.60 -5.13
C TRP A 123 -3.88 -5.86 -5.82
N PHE A 124 -5.12 -6.09 -5.38
CA PHE A 124 -6.29 -5.44 -5.94
C PHE A 124 -6.24 -3.93 -5.65
N SER A 125 -6.28 -3.12 -6.71
CA SER A 125 -5.94 -1.71 -6.64
C SER A 125 -6.97 -0.82 -7.35
N PRO A 126 -8.24 -0.76 -6.90
CA PRO A 126 -9.28 0.06 -7.54
C PRO A 126 -8.94 1.55 -7.53
N PHE A 127 -9.45 2.27 -8.53
CA PHE A 127 -9.17 3.69 -8.74
C PHE A 127 -9.71 4.52 -7.57
N GLY A 128 -8.87 5.39 -7.01
CA GLY A 128 -9.31 6.43 -6.07
C GLY A 128 -9.63 5.95 -4.64
N ALA A 129 -9.73 4.63 -4.41
CA ALA A 129 -10.27 4.11 -3.16
C ALA A 129 -9.22 3.85 -2.06
N ASN A 130 -7.94 3.73 -2.44
CA ASN A 130 -6.83 3.37 -1.56
C ASN A 130 -5.63 4.28 -1.84
N LEU A 131 -4.55 4.10 -1.08
CA LEU A 131 -3.24 4.69 -1.39
C LEU A 131 -2.30 3.61 -1.93
N TYR A 132 -1.71 3.85 -3.10
CA TYR A 132 -0.64 3.05 -3.68
C TYR A 132 0.59 3.92 -3.80
N LEU A 133 1.62 3.62 -3.02
CA LEU A 133 2.83 4.41 -2.91
C LEU A 133 4.04 3.51 -3.10
N SER A 134 5.02 3.99 -3.85
CA SER A 134 6.35 3.38 -3.86
C SER A 134 7.44 4.42 -3.63
N MET A 135 8.53 3.99 -2.99
CA MET A 135 9.72 4.79 -2.74
C MET A 135 10.97 3.99 -3.08
N TYR A 136 11.93 4.62 -3.72
CA TYR A 136 13.23 4.06 -3.99
C TYR A 136 14.25 4.46 -2.92
N TRP A 137 15.12 3.52 -2.56
CA TRP A 137 16.24 3.73 -1.65
C TRP A 137 17.48 2.96 -2.11
N ARG A 138 18.66 3.56 -1.93
CA ARG A 138 19.96 2.94 -2.17
C ARG A 138 20.67 2.72 -0.84
N LEU A 139 21.10 1.48 -0.57
CA LEU A 139 21.93 1.13 0.60
C LEU A 139 23.34 0.78 0.12
N GLU A 140 24.33 1.60 0.48
CA GLU A 140 25.72 1.38 0.09
C GLU A 140 26.34 0.15 0.76
N GLN A 141 25.79 -0.28 1.91
CA GLN A 141 26.25 -1.45 2.67
C GLN A 141 25.80 -2.79 2.03
N GLY A 142 25.04 -2.73 0.93
CA GLY A 142 24.64 -3.87 0.12
C GLY A 142 23.42 -4.65 0.65
N PRO A 143 23.08 -5.79 0.03
CA PRO A 143 21.80 -6.48 0.29
C PRO A 143 21.59 -6.96 1.73
N ALA A 144 22.68 -7.28 2.45
CA ALA A 144 22.61 -7.72 3.84
C ALA A 144 22.08 -6.61 4.77
N ALA A 145 22.28 -5.34 4.43
CA ALA A 145 21.76 -4.21 5.21
C ALA A 145 20.25 -4.01 5.05
N ALA A 146 19.61 -4.64 4.05
CA ALA A 146 18.16 -4.58 3.90
C ALA A 146 17.40 -5.52 4.86
N VAL A 147 18.12 -6.34 5.65
CA VAL A 147 17.50 -7.19 6.68
C VAL A 147 16.79 -6.30 7.71
N GLY A 148 15.53 -6.61 8.00
CA GLY A 148 14.70 -5.82 8.92
C GLY A 148 14.08 -4.56 8.30
N LEU A 149 14.43 -4.18 7.06
CA LEU A 149 13.88 -2.99 6.40
C LEU A 149 12.35 -3.00 6.32
N SER A 150 11.77 -4.16 5.98
CA SER A 150 10.31 -4.34 5.94
C SER A 150 9.64 -4.10 7.31
N LEU A 151 10.34 -4.39 8.41
CA LEU A 151 9.85 -4.15 9.77
C LEU A 151 9.81 -2.65 10.06
N VAL A 152 10.88 -1.93 9.70
CA VAL A 152 10.96 -0.47 9.83
C VAL A 152 9.82 0.20 9.07
N ILE A 153 9.59 -0.18 7.82
CA ILE A 153 8.51 0.37 7.00
C ILE A 153 7.15 0.11 7.67
N GLY A 154 6.92 -1.10 8.17
CA GLY A 154 5.70 -1.44 8.90
C GLY A 154 5.49 -0.58 10.14
N ILE A 155 6.52 -0.41 10.98
CA ILE A 155 6.48 0.43 12.18
C ILE A 155 6.11 1.87 11.82
N VAL A 156 6.83 2.45 10.86
CA VAL A 156 6.64 3.85 10.45
C VAL A 156 5.24 4.08 9.90
N MET A 157 4.76 3.17 9.02
CA MET A 157 3.41 3.28 8.48
C MET A 157 2.35 3.15 9.58
N ALA A 158 2.51 2.23 10.54
CA ALA A 158 1.58 2.08 11.65
C ALA A 158 1.53 3.35 12.53
N GLU A 159 2.69 3.91 12.88
CA GLU A 159 2.77 5.12 13.71
C GLU A 159 2.20 6.36 12.98
N VAL A 160 2.41 6.49 11.67
CA VAL A 160 1.76 7.54 10.87
C VAL A 160 0.25 7.39 10.90
N LEU A 161 -0.27 6.16 10.77
CA LEU A 161 -1.70 5.91 10.85
C LEU A 161 -2.25 6.17 12.26
N HIS A 162 -1.51 5.86 13.32
CA HIS A 162 -1.86 6.20 14.70
C HIS A 162 -2.01 7.71 14.88
N ALA A 163 -1.05 8.48 14.37
CA ALA A 163 -1.10 9.94 14.42
C ALA A 163 -2.27 10.55 13.63
N LEU A 164 -2.88 9.78 12.73
CA LEU A 164 -4.06 10.15 11.94
C LEU A 164 -5.36 9.55 12.52
N GLY A 165 -5.33 9.00 13.74
CA GLY A 165 -6.50 8.51 14.48
C GLY A 165 -6.73 7.00 14.42
N ALA A 166 -5.88 6.23 13.73
CA ALA A 166 -5.98 4.77 13.64
C ALA A 166 -5.14 4.05 14.71
N ASP A 167 -5.31 4.39 15.98
CA ASP A 167 -4.52 3.94 17.15
C ASP A 167 -4.39 2.40 17.31
N LYS A 168 -5.36 1.65 16.81
CA LYS A 168 -5.39 0.18 16.89
C LYS A 168 -4.65 -0.55 15.77
N VAL A 169 -4.04 0.17 14.83
CA VAL A 169 -3.25 -0.49 13.76
C VAL A 169 -2.05 -1.19 14.37
N LYS A 170 -1.80 -2.43 13.92
CA LYS A 170 -0.70 -3.27 14.37
C LYS A 170 0.12 -3.78 13.18
N VAL A 171 1.35 -4.19 13.42
CA VAL A 171 2.23 -4.80 12.41
C VAL A 171 2.13 -6.31 12.46
N LYS A 172 2.11 -6.95 11.30
CA LYS A 172 2.27 -8.40 11.13
C LYS A 172 3.64 -8.65 10.52
N TRP A 173 4.43 -9.49 11.19
CA TRP A 173 5.71 -9.93 10.65
C TRP A 173 5.55 -10.67 9.30
N PRO A 174 6.40 -10.40 8.29
CA PRO A 174 7.41 -9.35 8.27
C PRO A 174 6.95 -8.04 7.62
N ASN A 175 5.75 -7.96 7.03
CA ASN A 175 5.50 -6.99 5.96
C ASN A 175 4.04 -6.54 5.76
N ASP A 176 3.14 -6.69 6.73
CA ASP A 176 1.75 -6.24 6.57
C ASP A 176 1.30 -5.40 7.78
N LEU A 177 0.30 -4.53 7.57
CA LEU A 177 -0.43 -3.87 8.65
C LEU A 177 -1.81 -4.50 8.82
N TYR A 178 -2.20 -4.65 10.08
CA TYR A 178 -3.43 -5.29 10.49
C TYR A 178 -4.25 -4.34 11.36
N LEU A 179 -5.56 -4.44 11.23
CA LEU A 179 -6.53 -3.78 12.09
C LEU A 179 -7.66 -4.78 12.37
N HIS A 180 -7.95 -5.02 13.65
CA HIS A 180 -8.91 -6.04 14.08
C HIS A 180 -8.63 -7.44 13.45
N ASP A 181 -7.35 -7.85 13.44
CA ASP A 181 -6.86 -9.10 12.85
C ASP A 181 -7.15 -9.30 11.34
N ARG A 182 -7.57 -8.24 10.65
CA ARG A 182 -7.77 -8.22 9.19
C ARG A 182 -6.70 -7.36 8.53
N LYS A 183 -6.32 -7.72 7.30
CA LYS A 183 -5.28 -7.00 6.56
C LYS A 183 -5.75 -5.61 6.15
N LEU A 184 -5.03 -4.59 6.63
CA LEU A 184 -5.26 -3.19 6.31
C LEU A 184 -4.32 -2.69 5.22
N ALA A 185 -3.04 -3.07 5.29
CA ALA A 185 -2.04 -2.68 4.31
C ALA A 185 -1.09 -3.83 3.99
N GLY A 186 -0.55 -3.83 2.77
CA GLY A 186 0.51 -4.72 2.34
C GLY A 186 1.76 -3.93 1.98
N ILE A 187 2.92 -4.43 2.41
CA ILE A 187 4.23 -3.88 2.07
C ILE A 187 4.96 -4.89 1.18
N LEU A 188 5.54 -4.40 0.09
CA LEU A 188 6.34 -5.19 -0.84
C LEU A 188 7.69 -4.49 -1.04
N VAL A 189 8.75 -5.09 -0.49
CA VAL A 189 10.13 -4.63 -0.70
C VAL A 189 10.76 -5.49 -1.80
N GLU A 190 11.16 -4.86 -2.90
CA GLU A 190 11.88 -5.49 -4.00
C GLU A 190 13.33 -4.99 -4.00
N LEU A 191 14.28 -5.92 -4.01
CA LEU A 191 15.71 -5.62 -3.93
C LEU A 191 16.41 -6.11 -5.19
N THR A 192 17.25 -5.26 -5.77
CA THR A 192 18.19 -5.59 -6.84
C THR A 192 19.59 -5.18 -6.42
N GLY A 193 20.56 -6.07 -6.58
CA GLY A 193 21.94 -5.82 -6.18
C GLY A 193 22.72 -7.13 -6.08
N LYS A 194 24.04 -7.06 -6.20
CA LYS A 194 24.93 -8.22 -6.01
C LYS A 194 25.68 -8.07 -4.70
N THR A 195 26.06 -9.18 -4.08
CA THR A 195 26.94 -9.16 -2.92
C THR A 195 28.23 -8.42 -3.26
N GLY A 196 28.61 -7.44 -2.44
CA GLY A 196 29.77 -6.58 -2.67
C GLY A 196 29.50 -5.30 -3.47
N ASP A 197 28.25 -5.04 -3.84
CA ASP A 197 27.80 -3.78 -4.45
C ASP A 197 26.62 -3.20 -3.64
N ALA A 198 26.28 -1.94 -3.89
CA ALA A 198 25.15 -1.27 -3.28
C ALA A 198 23.83 -2.02 -3.61
N ALA A 199 22.93 -2.08 -2.64
CA ALA A 199 21.58 -2.57 -2.86
C ALA A 199 20.69 -1.42 -3.35
N GLN A 200 19.91 -1.72 -4.38
CA GLN A 200 18.89 -0.85 -4.92
C GLN A 200 17.53 -1.41 -4.51
N ILE A 201 16.74 -0.61 -3.80
CA ILE A 201 15.53 -1.07 -3.13
C ILE A 201 14.35 -0.26 -3.61
N VAL A 202 13.26 -0.95 -3.95
CA VAL A 202 11.96 -0.33 -4.21
C VAL A 202 10.97 -0.84 -3.18
N ILE A 203 10.49 0.07 -2.36
CA ILE A 203 9.50 -0.15 -1.32
C ILE A 203 8.14 0.18 -1.90
N GLY A 204 7.21 -0.77 -1.85
CA GLY A 204 5.81 -0.57 -2.22
C GLY A 204 4.88 -0.70 -1.01
N ALA A 205 3.91 0.18 -0.90
CA ALA A 205 2.88 0.19 0.13
C ALA A 205 1.50 0.35 -0.51
N GLY A 206 0.61 -0.60 -0.25
CA GLY A 206 -0.81 -0.50 -0.57
C GLY A 206 -1.62 -0.43 0.72
N ILE A 207 -2.37 0.65 0.93
CA ILE A 207 -3.15 0.89 2.16
C ILE A 207 -4.63 1.00 1.81
N ASN A 208 -5.46 0.15 2.42
CA ASN A 208 -6.90 0.16 2.19
C ASN A 208 -7.55 1.33 2.93
N LEU A 209 -8.20 2.26 2.20
CA LEU A 209 -8.79 3.47 2.80
C LEU A 209 -10.32 3.42 2.76
N ALA A 210 -10.90 3.31 1.57
CA ALA A 210 -12.35 3.38 1.34
C ALA A 210 -12.84 2.33 0.33
N MET A 211 -12.02 1.34 -0.02
CA MET A 211 -12.40 0.27 -0.95
C MET A 211 -13.58 -0.55 -0.45
N ARG A 212 -14.59 -0.76 -1.31
CA ARG A 212 -15.83 -1.51 -1.01
C ARG A 212 -16.03 -2.66 -1.99
N ASN A 213 -16.92 -3.60 -1.64
CA ASN A 213 -17.51 -4.57 -2.56
C ASN A 213 -16.49 -5.39 -3.38
N VAL A 214 -15.40 -5.82 -2.75
CA VAL A 214 -14.40 -6.68 -3.42
C VAL A 214 -14.94 -8.10 -3.50
N ALA A 215 -15.03 -8.63 -4.71
CA ALA A 215 -15.45 -10.01 -4.92
C ALA A 215 -14.46 -10.99 -4.23
N THR A 216 -14.99 -12.01 -3.56
CA THR A 216 -14.20 -12.96 -2.75
C THR A 216 -13.20 -13.78 -3.55
N ASN A 217 -13.43 -13.95 -4.86
CA ASN A 217 -12.49 -14.58 -5.78
C ASN A 217 -11.27 -13.69 -6.11
N ILE A 218 -11.33 -12.38 -5.81
CA ILE A 218 -10.22 -11.44 -6.01
C ILE A 218 -9.37 -11.35 -4.74
N VAL A 219 -10.00 -11.27 -3.57
CA VAL A 219 -9.30 -11.21 -2.26
C VAL A 219 -9.82 -12.33 -1.35
N ASN A 220 -8.97 -13.34 -1.15
CA ASN A 220 -9.30 -14.58 -0.44
C ASN A 220 -8.86 -14.60 1.05
N GLN A 221 -8.47 -13.45 1.59
CA GLN A 221 -8.11 -13.25 2.99
C GLN A 221 -8.97 -12.16 3.61
N GLY A 222 -9.18 -12.21 4.93
CA GLY A 222 -9.84 -11.14 5.65
C GLY A 222 -9.09 -9.82 5.47
N TRP A 223 -9.77 -8.81 4.95
CA TRP A 223 -9.27 -7.46 4.75
C TRP A 223 -10.18 -6.45 5.44
N ILE A 224 -9.66 -5.25 5.67
CA ILE A 224 -10.36 -4.11 6.25
C ILE A 224 -9.80 -2.84 5.60
N ASN A 225 -10.60 -1.78 5.58
CA ASN A 225 -10.17 -0.43 5.20
C ASN A 225 -10.37 0.54 6.39
N LEU A 226 -9.75 1.72 6.35
CA LEU A 226 -9.88 2.69 7.45
C LEU A 226 -11.31 3.20 7.64
N GLN A 227 -12.06 3.39 6.55
CA GLN A 227 -13.43 3.89 6.60
C GLN A 227 -14.39 2.94 7.34
N GLU A 228 -14.25 1.62 7.13
CA GLU A 228 -14.97 0.57 7.87
C GLU A 228 -14.68 0.60 9.37
N ALA A 229 -13.49 1.07 9.75
CA ALA A 229 -13.10 1.27 11.14
C ALA A 229 -13.51 2.65 11.68
N GLY A 230 -14.25 3.45 10.91
CA GLY A 230 -14.72 4.79 11.30
C GLY A 230 -13.66 5.88 11.18
N ILE A 231 -12.53 5.61 10.52
CA ILE A 231 -11.39 6.51 10.42
C ILE A 231 -11.33 7.07 9.00
N HIS A 232 -11.42 8.39 8.87
CA HIS A 232 -11.35 9.07 7.58
C HIS A 232 -10.03 9.80 7.48
N VAL A 233 -9.26 9.46 6.45
CA VAL A 233 -7.93 10.02 6.21
C VAL A 233 -7.87 10.62 4.82
N ASP A 234 -7.40 11.85 4.76
CA ASP A 234 -7.06 12.54 3.53
C ASP A 234 -5.88 11.84 2.83
N ARG A 235 -6.06 11.46 1.55
CA ARG A 235 -5.07 10.65 0.82
C ARG A 235 -3.78 11.42 0.54
N ASN A 236 -3.90 12.72 0.30
CA ASN A 236 -2.74 13.57 0.06
C ASN A 236 -1.95 13.77 1.35
N GLU A 237 -2.63 14.06 2.46
CA GLU A 237 -1.99 14.21 3.78
C GLU A 237 -1.29 12.90 4.21
N LEU A 238 -1.94 11.76 4.01
CA LEU A 238 -1.33 10.46 4.29
C LEU A 238 -0.06 10.24 3.45
N ALA A 239 -0.12 10.53 2.14
CA ALA A 239 1.05 10.41 1.26
C ALA A 239 2.19 11.33 1.72
N ILE A 240 1.89 12.59 2.06
CA ILE A 240 2.88 13.56 2.56
C ILE A 240 3.57 13.04 3.83
N ARG A 241 2.79 12.59 4.81
CA ARG A 241 3.33 12.09 6.09
C ARG A 241 4.16 10.83 5.90
N LEU A 242 3.67 9.88 5.10
CA LEU A 242 4.41 8.65 4.82
C LEU A 242 5.73 8.94 4.11
N ILE A 243 5.74 9.78 3.08
CA ILE A 243 6.97 10.08 2.34
C ILE A 243 8.01 10.72 3.27
N LYS A 244 7.61 11.71 4.08
CA LYS A 244 8.51 12.35 5.05
C LYS A 244 9.05 11.36 6.06
N GLN A 245 8.17 10.66 6.76
CA GLN A 245 8.56 9.78 7.86
C GLN A 245 9.36 8.56 7.39
N LEU A 246 9.06 8.03 6.20
CA LEU A 246 9.87 6.97 5.61
C LEU A 246 11.28 7.47 5.28
N ARG A 247 11.45 8.67 4.70
CA ARG A 247 12.79 9.21 4.43
C ARG A 247 13.61 9.37 5.71
N ASP A 248 13.04 10.00 6.73
CA ASP A 248 13.71 10.22 8.01
C ASP A 248 14.09 8.88 8.66
N SER A 249 13.17 7.93 8.67
CA SER A 249 13.40 6.61 9.28
C SER A 249 14.37 5.74 8.48
N LEU A 250 14.43 5.89 7.15
CA LEU A 250 15.38 5.17 6.30
C LEU A 250 16.80 5.69 6.46
N VAL A 251 16.97 7.01 6.64
CA VAL A 251 18.27 7.59 7.03
C VAL A 251 18.72 7.06 8.39
N GLN A 252 17.81 7.03 9.37
CA GLN A 252 18.10 6.46 10.68
C GLN A 252 18.49 4.97 10.59
N PHE A 253 17.73 4.19 9.83
CA PHE A 253 17.99 2.77 9.63
C PHE A 253 19.34 2.51 8.94
N GLU A 254 19.73 3.35 7.98
CA GLU A 254 21.03 3.22 7.31
C GLU A 254 22.21 3.45 8.28
N GLN A 255 22.04 4.35 9.26
CA GLN A 255 23.08 4.71 10.22
C GLN A 255 23.14 3.78 11.43
N GLU A 256 21.99 3.38 11.96
CA GLU A 256 21.85 2.70 13.25
C GLU A 256 21.32 1.26 13.14
N GLY A 257 20.92 0.84 11.93
CA GLY A 257 20.30 -0.45 11.69
C GLY A 257 18.93 -0.58 12.38
N LEU A 258 18.59 -1.81 12.77
CA LEU A 258 17.27 -2.13 13.34
C LEU A 258 17.15 -1.74 14.83
N ALA A 259 18.26 -1.50 15.54
CA ALA A 259 18.27 -1.36 16.99
C ALA A 259 17.30 -0.29 17.53
N PRO A 260 17.19 0.93 16.95
CA PRO A 260 16.25 1.95 17.43
C PRO A 260 14.77 1.59 17.24
N PHE A 261 14.50 0.60 16.37
CA PHE A 261 13.14 0.21 15.99
C PHE A 261 12.62 -0.99 16.80
N LEU A 262 13.48 -1.77 17.46
CA LEU A 262 13.08 -2.96 18.21
C LEU A 262 12.03 -2.66 19.32
N PRO A 263 12.19 -1.62 20.17
CA PRO A 263 11.18 -1.31 21.19
C PRO A 263 9.86 -0.79 20.60
N ARG A 264 9.90 -0.24 19.38
CA ARG A 264 8.71 0.22 18.65
C ARG A 264 7.95 -0.96 18.05
N TRP A 265 8.68 -1.93 17.48
CA TRP A 265 8.10 -3.19 17.00
C TRP A 265 7.29 -3.89 18.09
N GLU A 266 7.87 -4.10 19.27
CA GLU A 266 7.23 -4.84 20.36
C GLU A 266 5.85 -4.27 20.75
N LYS A 267 5.69 -2.94 20.72
CA LYS A 267 4.42 -2.26 21.03
C LYS A 267 3.36 -2.45 19.93
N LEU A 268 3.81 -2.69 18.71
CA LEU A 268 2.97 -2.76 17.51
C LEU A 268 2.71 -4.18 17.05
N ASP A 269 3.44 -5.18 17.55
CA ASP A 269 3.34 -6.56 17.10
C ASP A 269 1.93 -7.12 17.35
N ASN A 270 1.23 -7.45 16.27
CA ASN A 270 -0.13 -7.97 16.36
C ASN A 270 -0.19 -9.40 16.94
N PHE A 271 0.92 -10.14 16.85
CA PHE A 271 0.97 -11.58 17.09
C PHE A 271 1.85 -11.99 18.26
N ILE A 272 2.59 -11.07 18.87
CA ILE A 272 3.39 -11.36 20.07
C ILE A 272 2.53 -12.05 21.16
N ASN A 273 3.07 -13.12 21.72
CA ASN A 273 2.44 -13.98 22.74
C ASN A 273 1.16 -14.71 22.30
N ARG A 274 0.87 -14.78 20.99
CA ARG A 274 -0.29 -15.51 20.45
C ARG A 274 0.14 -16.82 19.79
N ASN A 275 -0.78 -17.79 19.78
CA ASN A 275 -0.64 -19.00 18.98
C ASN A 275 -0.72 -18.64 17.49
N VAL A 276 0.27 -19.06 16.74
CA VAL A 276 0.44 -18.75 15.33
C VAL A 276 0.92 -19.96 14.55
N LYS A 277 0.82 -19.84 13.24
CA LYS A 277 1.32 -20.80 12.27
C LYS A 277 2.29 -20.09 11.33
N LEU A 278 3.53 -20.58 11.29
CA LEU A 278 4.55 -20.10 10.36
C LEU A 278 4.55 -20.98 9.12
N ILE A 279 4.32 -20.38 7.95
CA ILE A 279 4.27 -21.06 6.66
C ILE A 279 5.60 -20.82 5.92
N ILE A 280 6.36 -21.88 5.66
CA ILE A 280 7.63 -21.84 4.92
C ILE A 280 7.59 -22.89 3.80
N GLY A 281 7.54 -22.44 2.55
CA GLY A 281 7.28 -23.34 1.42
C GLY A 281 5.90 -23.99 1.60
N ASP A 282 5.89 -25.32 1.67
CA ASP A 282 4.70 -26.15 1.93
C ASP A 282 4.61 -26.62 3.38
N LYS A 283 5.57 -26.23 4.23
CA LYS A 283 5.59 -26.61 5.65
C LYS A 283 4.84 -25.58 6.47
N GLU A 284 4.09 -26.10 7.43
CA GLU A 284 3.36 -25.32 8.40
C GLU A 284 3.84 -25.67 9.80
N ILE A 285 4.32 -24.65 10.52
CA ILE A 285 5.02 -24.80 11.78
C ILE A 285 4.22 -24.06 12.86
N PRO A 286 3.44 -24.76 13.70
CA PRO A 286 2.71 -24.13 14.79
C PRO A 286 3.65 -23.72 15.93
N GLY A 287 3.31 -22.66 16.65
CA GLY A 287 4.03 -22.23 17.85
C GLY A 287 3.45 -20.96 18.43
N ILE A 288 4.12 -20.42 19.46
CA ILE A 288 3.76 -19.13 20.06
C ILE A 288 4.78 -18.09 19.58
N SER A 289 4.31 -16.97 19.02
CA SER A 289 5.22 -15.88 18.67
C SER A 289 5.75 -15.20 19.94
N ARG A 290 7.04 -14.93 19.97
CA ARG A 290 7.75 -14.18 21.03
C ARG A 290 8.40 -12.91 20.50
N GLY A 291 7.82 -12.33 19.45
CA GLY A 291 8.33 -11.14 18.78
C GLY A 291 9.48 -11.47 17.84
N ILE A 292 10.48 -10.58 17.80
CA ILE A 292 11.64 -10.67 16.91
C ILE A 292 12.95 -10.54 17.69
N ASP A 293 14.03 -11.11 17.16
CA ASP A 293 15.38 -10.85 17.68
C ASP A 293 15.98 -9.54 17.14
N ALA A 294 17.23 -9.25 17.52
CA ALA A 294 17.96 -8.06 17.10
C ALA A 294 18.24 -8.00 15.59
N GLN A 295 18.12 -9.13 14.88
CA GLN A 295 18.25 -9.23 13.43
C GLN A 295 16.89 -9.19 12.71
N GLY A 296 15.78 -9.10 13.45
CA GLY A 296 14.43 -9.08 12.91
C GLY A 296 13.88 -10.46 12.53
N ALA A 297 14.54 -11.55 12.95
CA ALA A 297 14.01 -12.89 12.77
C ALA A 297 12.86 -13.14 13.74
N LEU A 298 11.81 -13.81 13.29
CA LEU A 298 10.68 -14.20 14.13
C LEU A 298 11.16 -15.20 15.19
N LEU A 299 10.89 -14.92 16.46
CA LEU A 299 11.10 -15.87 17.55
C LEU A 299 9.84 -16.70 17.75
N LEU A 300 9.93 -17.99 17.45
CA LEU A 300 8.82 -18.94 17.59
C LEU A 300 9.13 -19.95 18.69
N GLU A 301 8.28 -20.01 19.69
CA GLU A 301 8.35 -20.99 20.77
C GLU A 301 7.57 -22.25 20.40
N GLN A 302 8.23 -23.41 20.54
CA GLN A 302 7.64 -24.74 20.38
C GLN A 302 8.11 -25.61 21.53
N GLU A 303 7.17 -26.16 22.31
CA GLU A 303 7.49 -27.07 23.44
C GLU A 303 8.50 -26.47 24.43
N GLY A 304 8.41 -25.15 24.69
CA GLY A 304 9.32 -24.42 25.58
C GLY A 304 10.67 -24.04 24.97
N VAL A 305 10.94 -24.38 23.70
CA VAL A 305 12.17 -24.01 22.98
C VAL A 305 11.88 -22.89 22.00
N ILE A 306 12.63 -21.78 22.11
CA ILE A 306 12.54 -20.64 21.19
C ILE A 306 13.55 -20.80 20.06
N LYS A 307 13.10 -20.68 18.81
CA LYS A 307 13.95 -20.70 17.61
C LYS A 307 13.72 -19.46 16.74
N PRO A 308 14.79 -18.86 16.18
CA PRO A 308 14.68 -17.75 15.25
C PRO A 308 14.37 -18.23 13.82
N TRP A 309 13.54 -17.46 13.10
CA TRP A 309 13.16 -17.73 11.72
C TRP A 309 13.28 -16.47 10.84
N ILE A 310 14.13 -16.53 9.83
CA ILE A 310 14.44 -15.39 8.92
C ILE A 310 13.50 -15.29 7.71
N GLY A 311 12.56 -16.22 7.54
CA GLY A 311 11.68 -16.28 6.39
C GLY A 311 10.40 -17.06 6.65
N GLY A 312 9.37 -16.75 5.86
CA GLY A 312 8.05 -17.35 5.97
C GLY A 312 6.92 -16.32 5.94
N GLU A 313 5.71 -16.81 6.18
CA GLU A 313 4.49 -16.03 6.39
C GLU A 313 3.79 -16.52 7.66
N ILE A 314 3.52 -15.62 8.60
CA ILE A 314 2.82 -15.92 9.84
C ILE A 314 1.30 -15.78 9.65
N SER A 315 0.51 -16.62 10.30
CA SER A 315 -0.96 -16.60 10.24
C SER A 315 -1.58 -16.98 11.59
N LEU A 316 -2.73 -16.39 11.92
CA LEU A 316 -3.54 -16.76 13.08
C LEU A 316 -4.50 -17.91 12.80
N ARG A 317 -4.67 -18.34 11.54
CA ARG A 317 -5.69 -19.33 11.18
C ARG A 317 -5.50 -20.57 12.06
N PRO A 318 -6.45 -20.89 12.96
CA PRO A 318 -6.52 -22.22 13.53
C PRO A 318 -6.70 -23.19 12.36
N ASN A 319 -6.22 -24.42 12.51
CA ASN A 319 -6.67 -25.47 11.61
C ASN A 319 -8.22 -25.50 11.70
N GLU A 320 -8.90 -25.34 10.57
CA GLU A 320 -10.29 -25.81 10.44
C GLU A 320 -10.37 -27.30 10.78
#